data_AF-A0A2V2DBX0-F1
#
_entry.id   AF-A0A2V2DBX0-F1
#
_cell.length_a   1.000
_cell.length_b   1.000
_cell.length_c   1.000
_cell.angle_alpha   90.00
_cell.angle_beta   90.00
_cell.angle_gamma   90.00
#
_symmetry.space_group_name_H-M   'P 1'
#
loop_
_entity.id
_entity.type
_entity.pdbx_description
1 polymer ?
#
loop_
_entity_poly.entity_id
_entity_poly.type
_entity_poly.pdbx_seq_one_letter_code
_entity_poly.pdbx_strand_id
1 'polypeptide(L)'
;MLSVFTTLVFAASAFAADWVYDYSQGRNVQWSAALGTSESAGYWYDSADPSNYIMGSYSETDSFFVGDETGTGNVTIVLDTDVTIGSLTLSGKDWNNSATITSNNYSQSLTILGDLVRAESAQMAFVDGLNVLTVGGNVILGRSNIRFRDKKVVIEGDIVGNALNGSVSNVYAMPGYGTPSKTLEEGLANPDMVVGGVLRSENIALVLYSMADSSRDTYIQVGGISGNAGVRREAPGAITTVANTTSYFVFTNSQDYSTSGAMSEVNNNYWLSQHGKMALVMNGTASQEFTGNALCFQGGVKVLSGSLKMAFNQNANNYSHMRTNSRDNPDNPITVTYMTQEGGSTRTTYSHGDLEISGGEFSSSANAGYGSFRFTNIKYSGGTITLRLDGATSMDSIDLTTYYGRVSDLSSGEEVIIWETYSGGTITRTEGAGKITFNFTGDLVWLVDYEAEGKQGVKVIAWDALPQELTADDFTANRYSSSGDDYMAQFALYDDGLYVYYTAVPEP
;
A
#
# COMPACT_ATOMS: atom_id res chain seq x y z
N MET A 1 -59.20 -6.42 -45.07
CA MET A 1 -57.76 -6.65 -45.02
C MET A 1 -57.06 -5.30 -45.08
N LEU A 2 -56.75 -4.72 -43.92
CA LEU A 2 -55.85 -3.57 -43.83
C LEU A 2 -54.46 -4.14 -43.53
N SER A 3 -53.51 -3.85 -44.43
CA SER A 3 -52.10 -4.18 -44.28
C SER A 3 -51.50 -3.37 -43.14
N VAL A 4 -51.02 -4.05 -42.09
CA VAL A 4 -50.18 -3.45 -41.06
C VAL A 4 -48.76 -3.42 -41.62
N PHE A 5 -48.26 -2.24 -41.96
CA PHE A 5 -46.84 -2.03 -42.18
C PHE A 5 -46.15 -2.02 -40.81
N THR A 6 -45.49 -3.12 -40.48
CA THR A 6 -44.56 -3.18 -39.35
C THR A 6 -43.30 -2.44 -39.74
N THR A 7 -43.13 -1.21 -39.28
CA THR A 7 -41.87 -0.48 -39.39
C THR A 7 -40.84 -1.16 -38.49
N LEU A 8 -39.98 -1.99 -39.06
CA LEU A 8 -38.77 -2.46 -38.39
C LEU A 8 -37.83 -1.27 -38.23
N VAL A 9 -37.79 -0.71 -37.01
CA VAL A 9 -36.71 0.19 -36.59
C VAL A 9 -35.49 -0.68 -36.38
N PHE A 10 -34.59 -0.71 -37.37
CA PHE A 10 -33.22 -1.14 -37.12
C PHE A 10 -32.59 -0.09 -36.20
N ALA A 11 -32.50 -0.40 -34.90
CA ALA A 11 -31.54 0.29 -34.04
C ALA A 11 -30.15 -0.10 -34.58
N ALA A 12 -29.56 0.77 -35.40
CA ALA A 12 -28.15 0.68 -35.67
C ALA A 12 -27.45 0.88 -34.32
N SER A 13 -26.94 -0.20 -33.73
CA SER A 13 -25.91 -0.07 -32.72
C SER A 13 -24.75 0.63 -33.43
N ALA A 14 -24.56 1.92 -33.15
CA ALA A 14 -23.36 2.61 -33.57
C ALA A 14 -22.19 1.79 -33.05
N PHE A 15 -21.33 1.32 -33.96
CA PHE A 15 -20.09 0.67 -33.55
C PHE A 15 -19.28 1.69 -32.76
N ALA A 16 -18.67 1.25 -31.65
CA ALA A 16 -17.74 2.09 -30.90
C ALA A 16 -16.64 2.58 -31.86
N ALA A 17 -16.43 3.89 -31.90
CA ALA A 17 -15.36 4.51 -32.68
C ALA A 17 -14.13 4.73 -31.80
N ASP A 18 -12.96 4.72 -32.42
CA ASP A 18 -11.68 5.00 -31.75
C ASP A 18 -11.19 6.39 -32.19
N TRP A 19 -11.35 7.37 -31.31
CA TRP A 19 -11.02 8.77 -31.57
C TRP A 19 -9.61 9.13 -31.11
N VAL A 20 -8.85 9.82 -31.97
CA VAL A 20 -7.49 10.28 -31.69
C VAL A 20 -7.46 11.80 -31.66
N TYR A 21 -6.85 12.37 -30.62
CA TYR A 21 -6.67 13.82 -30.51
C TYR A 21 -5.68 14.35 -31.55
N ASP A 22 -6.12 15.27 -32.42
CA ASP A 22 -5.26 16.04 -33.31
C ASP A 22 -4.61 17.21 -32.55
N TYR A 23 -3.43 16.95 -31.98
CA TYR A 23 -2.63 17.95 -31.29
C TYR A 23 -2.11 19.08 -32.21
N SER A 24 -2.23 18.95 -33.54
CA SER A 24 -1.86 20.03 -34.46
C SER A 24 -2.86 21.18 -34.42
N GLN A 25 -4.11 20.93 -34.01
CA GLN A 25 -5.14 21.94 -33.85
C GLN A 25 -5.02 22.71 -32.52
N GLY A 26 -4.31 22.16 -31.54
CA GLY A 26 -4.15 22.78 -30.22
C GLY A 26 -3.59 21.83 -29.19
N ARG A 27 -3.32 22.37 -27.99
CA ARG A 27 -2.83 21.60 -26.85
C ARG A 27 -3.69 21.73 -25.59
N ASN A 28 -4.66 22.64 -25.61
CA ASN A 28 -5.64 22.81 -24.56
C ASN A 28 -7.00 22.64 -25.22
N VAL A 29 -7.74 21.62 -24.79
CA VAL A 29 -9.07 21.32 -25.32
C VAL A 29 -10.05 21.22 -24.17
N GLN A 30 -11.25 21.75 -24.37
CA GLN A 30 -12.35 21.55 -23.44
C GLN A 30 -13.12 20.28 -23.84
N TRP A 31 -13.27 19.37 -22.89
CA TRP A 31 -14.20 18.26 -23.03
C TRP A 31 -15.55 18.69 -22.49
N SER A 32 -16.44 18.95 -23.43
CA SER A 32 -17.85 19.18 -23.18
C SER A 32 -18.68 18.00 -23.67
N ALA A 33 -19.99 18.00 -23.38
CA ALA A 33 -20.92 17.00 -23.91
C ALA A 33 -20.90 16.92 -25.47
N ALA A 34 -20.39 17.95 -26.13
CA ALA A 34 -20.03 17.91 -27.54
C ALA A 34 -18.51 18.11 -27.68
N LEU A 35 -17.79 17.06 -28.11
CA LEU A 35 -16.33 17.09 -28.33
C LEU A 35 -15.94 17.81 -29.64
N GLY A 36 -16.94 18.35 -30.35
CA GLY A 36 -16.85 19.26 -31.48
C GLY A 36 -18.18 20.01 -31.68
N THR A 37 -18.23 20.97 -32.59
CA THR A 37 -19.50 21.64 -32.95
C THR A 37 -20.01 21.10 -34.29
N SER A 38 -21.27 21.37 -34.62
CA SER A 38 -21.81 21.05 -35.96
C SER A 38 -21.20 21.88 -37.09
N GLU A 39 -20.47 22.96 -36.76
CA GLU A 39 -19.97 23.96 -37.71
C GLU A 39 -18.44 23.99 -37.84
N SER A 40 -17.72 23.22 -37.03
CA SER A 40 -16.26 23.09 -37.08
C SER A 40 -15.87 21.63 -36.87
N ALA A 41 -14.92 21.13 -37.67
CA ALA A 41 -14.25 19.86 -37.37
C ALA A 41 -13.76 19.90 -35.91
N GLY A 42 -14.08 18.86 -35.13
CA GLY A 42 -13.59 18.74 -33.77
C GLY A 42 -12.07 18.56 -33.74
N TYR A 43 -11.51 18.42 -32.54
CA TYR A 43 -10.08 18.15 -32.33
C TYR A 43 -9.76 16.65 -32.39
N TRP A 44 -10.69 15.83 -32.88
CA TRP A 44 -10.66 14.37 -32.79
C TRP A 44 -10.94 13.77 -34.15
N TYR A 45 -10.07 12.87 -34.60
CA TYR A 45 -10.27 12.12 -35.84
C TYR A 45 -10.42 10.63 -35.57
N ASP A 46 -11.13 9.92 -36.44
CA ASP A 46 -11.29 8.47 -36.38
C ASP A 46 -9.95 7.78 -36.72
N SER A 47 -9.46 6.92 -35.84
CA SER A 47 -8.22 6.17 -36.09
C SER A 47 -8.26 5.30 -37.36
N ALA A 48 -9.45 4.86 -37.77
CA ALA A 48 -9.66 4.09 -38.99
C ALA A 48 -9.68 4.97 -40.25
N ASP A 49 -10.03 6.24 -40.12
CA ASP A 49 -10.04 7.24 -41.20
C ASP A 49 -9.65 8.63 -40.66
N PRO A 50 -8.34 8.98 -40.67
CA PRO A 50 -7.86 10.27 -40.15
C PRO A 50 -8.37 11.52 -40.88
N SER A 51 -9.12 11.35 -41.98
CA SER A 51 -9.82 12.46 -42.64
C SER A 51 -11.20 12.73 -42.04
N ASN A 52 -11.73 11.80 -41.24
CA ASN A 52 -13.02 11.88 -40.59
C ASN A 52 -12.87 12.46 -39.17
N TYR A 53 -13.25 13.74 -39.02
CA TYR A 53 -13.24 14.42 -37.72
C TYR A 53 -14.60 14.33 -37.04
N ILE A 54 -14.60 14.27 -35.71
CA ILE A 54 -15.84 14.32 -34.96
C ILE A 54 -16.56 15.66 -35.20
N MET A 55 -17.84 15.59 -35.55
CA MET A 55 -18.69 16.76 -35.74
C MET A 55 -19.94 16.60 -34.85
N GLY A 56 -19.88 17.14 -33.63
CA GLY A 56 -20.98 17.08 -32.66
C GLY A 56 -20.75 16.13 -31.49
N SER A 57 -21.72 15.26 -31.21
CA SER A 57 -21.72 14.33 -30.06
C SER A 57 -20.92 13.06 -30.34
N TYR A 58 -20.45 12.42 -29.28
CA TYR A 58 -19.79 11.12 -29.29
C TYR A 58 -20.68 10.07 -28.59
N SER A 59 -20.37 8.78 -28.72
CA SER A 59 -21.04 7.71 -27.96
C SER A 59 -20.29 7.44 -26.65
N GLU A 60 -20.98 7.20 -25.54
CA GLU A 60 -20.36 6.78 -24.28
C GLU A 60 -19.57 5.48 -24.39
N THR A 61 -19.75 4.70 -25.47
CA THR A 61 -18.98 3.48 -25.76
C THR A 61 -17.71 3.74 -26.56
N ASP A 62 -17.47 4.97 -27.03
CA ASP A 62 -16.32 5.30 -27.87
C ASP A 62 -15.02 5.35 -27.06
N SER A 63 -13.92 5.01 -27.71
CA SER A 63 -12.57 5.07 -27.14
C SER A 63 -11.88 6.37 -27.51
N PHE A 64 -11.03 6.86 -26.61
CA PHE A 64 -10.25 8.08 -26.84
C PHE A 64 -8.76 7.83 -26.64
N PHE A 65 -7.95 8.29 -27.59
CA PHE A 65 -6.50 8.36 -27.48
C PHE A 65 -6.06 9.81 -27.39
N VAL A 66 -5.30 10.12 -26.34
CA VAL A 66 -4.85 11.48 -26.03
C VAL A 66 -3.35 11.47 -25.78
N GLY A 67 -2.60 12.26 -26.52
CA GLY A 67 -1.18 12.49 -26.24
C GLY A 67 -0.42 12.96 -27.47
N ASP A 68 0.81 13.41 -27.23
CA ASP A 68 1.75 13.81 -28.28
C ASP A 68 3.09 13.08 -28.05
N GLU A 69 3.40 12.13 -28.93
CA GLU A 69 4.63 11.33 -28.87
C GLU A 69 5.83 12.04 -29.49
N THR A 70 5.63 13.16 -30.19
CA THR A 70 6.72 13.94 -30.79
C THR A 70 7.53 14.70 -29.72
N GLY A 71 6.88 15.02 -28.59
CA GLY A 71 7.48 15.69 -27.44
C GLY A 71 7.55 17.20 -27.56
N THR A 72 6.51 17.81 -28.13
CA THR A 72 6.48 19.26 -28.40
C THR A 72 5.56 20.04 -27.45
N GLY A 73 5.02 19.40 -26.42
CA GLY A 73 4.32 20.00 -25.28
C GLY A 73 3.28 19.07 -24.64
N ASN A 74 2.77 19.43 -23.47
CA ASN A 74 1.64 18.75 -22.82
C ASN A 74 0.34 18.91 -23.61
N VAL A 75 -0.50 17.88 -23.62
CA VAL A 75 -1.89 17.95 -24.06
C VAL A 75 -2.78 18.01 -22.81
N THR A 76 -3.54 19.09 -22.64
CA THR A 76 -4.42 19.29 -21.50
C THR A 76 -5.87 19.25 -21.93
N ILE A 77 -6.63 18.38 -21.31
CA ILE A 77 -8.08 18.26 -21.43
C ILE A 77 -8.71 18.85 -20.18
N VAL A 78 -9.58 19.83 -20.35
CA VAL A 78 -10.34 20.45 -19.26
C VAL A 78 -11.80 20.06 -19.37
N LEU A 79 -12.34 19.35 -18.38
CA LEU A 79 -13.76 19.03 -18.30
C LEU A 79 -14.55 20.26 -17.84
N ASP A 80 -15.59 20.61 -18.59
CA ASP A 80 -16.58 21.63 -18.19
C ASP A 80 -17.95 21.04 -17.80
N THR A 81 -18.13 19.73 -18.02
CA THR A 81 -19.28 18.91 -17.61
C THR A 81 -18.77 17.54 -17.16
N ASP A 82 -19.63 16.75 -16.51
CA ASP A 82 -19.38 15.33 -16.31
C ASP A 82 -19.33 14.60 -17.66
N VAL A 83 -18.36 13.70 -17.82
CA VAL A 83 -18.08 12.99 -19.08
C VAL A 83 -18.04 11.48 -18.83
N THR A 84 -18.71 10.73 -19.70
CA THR A 84 -18.65 9.26 -19.74
C THR A 84 -18.09 8.83 -21.09
N ILE A 85 -17.10 7.93 -21.12
CA ILE A 85 -16.47 7.39 -22.34
C ILE A 85 -16.22 5.89 -22.21
N GLY A 86 -15.98 5.22 -23.34
CA GLY A 86 -15.80 3.78 -23.41
C GLY A 86 -14.45 3.37 -22.87
N SER A 87 -13.36 3.85 -23.48
CA SER A 87 -12.00 3.61 -22.99
C SER A 87 -11.12 4.85 -23.19
N LEU A 88 -10.01 4.91 -22.46
CA LEU A 88 -9.08 6.04 -22.55
C LEU A 88 -7.65 5.55 -22.61
N THR A 89 -6.92 5.98 -23.63
CA THR A 89 -5.47 5.79 -23.74
C THR A 89 -4.77 7.13 -23.63
N LEU A 90 -3.84 7.24 -22.68
CA LEU A 90 -2.99 8.42 -22.46
C LEU A 90 -1.56 8.13 -22.93
N SER A 91 -1.06 9.01 -23.79
CA SER A 91 0.30 8.97 -24.36
C SER A 91 1.07 10.28 -24.08
N GLY A 92 2.32 10.32 -24.49
CA GLY A 92 3.28 11.40 -24.24
C GLY A 92 4.71 10.94 -24.49
N LYS A 93 5.68 11.85 -24.46
CA LYS A 93 7.11 11.50 -24.62
C LYS A 93 7.88 11.52 -23.31
N ASP A 94 7.61 12.51 -22.46
CA ASP A 94 8.30 12.72 -21.19
C ASP A 94 7.41 13.47 -20.18
N TRP A 95 7.94 13.76 -19.00
CA TRP A 95 7.22 14.48 -17.94
C TRP A 95 6.62 15.83 -18.39
N ASN A 96 7.31 16.55 -19.27
CA ASN A 96 6.89 17.86 -19.78
C ASN A 96 6.04 17.76 -21.07
N ASN A 97 5.80 16.52 -21.53
CA ASN A 97 5.14 16.19 -22.78
C ASN A 97 4.17 15.03 -22.54
N SER A 98 3.19 15.25 -21.67
CA SER A 98 2.24 14.24 -21.19
C SER A 98 0.80 14.68 -21.43
N ALA A 99 -0.09 13.71 -21.52
CA ALA A 99 -1.51 13.96 -21.46
C ALA A 99 -1.95 14.24 -20.01
N THR A 100 -2.73 15.31 -19.84
CA THR A 100 -3.33 15.73 -18.58
C THR A 100 -4.84 15.88 -18.76
N ILE A 101 -5.62 15.26 -17.88
CA ILE A 101 -7.05 15.49 -17.76
C ILE A 101 -7.33 16.19 -16.45
N THR A 102 -8.14 17.24 -16.48
CA THR A 102 -8.48 18.04 -15.30
C THR A 102 -9.87 18.65 -15.37
N SER A 103 -10.35 19.22 -14.25
CA SER A 103 -11.57 20.03 -14.20
C SER A 103 -11.35 21.29 -13.38
N ASN A 104 -12.19 22.30 -13.62
CA ASN A 104 -12.14 23.53 -12.84
C ASN A 104 -12.63 23.27 -11.40
N ASN A 105 -11.76 23.54 -10.41
CA ASN A 105 -12.09 23.47 -8.98
C ASN A 105 -12.66 22.13 -8.50
N TYR A 106 -12.26 21.01 -9.12
CA TYR A 106 -12.72 19.67 -8.69
C TYR A 106 -14.25 19.54 -8.71
N SER A 107 -14.92 20.11 -9.71
CA SER A 107 -16.38 20.05 -9.83
C SER A 107 -16.85 18.89 -10.68
N GLN A 108 -16.10 18.53 -11.74
CA GLN A 108 -16.58 17.59 -12.75
C GLN A 108 -15.96 16.21 -12.58
N SER A 109 -16.67 15.20 -13.07
CA SER A 109 -16.32 13.78 -12.95
C SER A 109 -16.04 13.17 -14.32
N LEU A 110 -15.13 12.20 -14.35
CA LEU A 110 -14.85 11.37 -15.52
C LEU A 110 -15.21 9.92 -15.22
N THR A 111 -16.03 9.32 -16.08
CA THR A 111 -16.35 7.89 -16.06
C THR A 111 -15.81 7.23 -17.32
N ILE A 112 -14.95 6.23 -17.15
CA ILE A 112 -14.41 5.39 -18.21
C ILE A 112 -15.03 4.01 -18.02
N LEU A 113 -15.85 3.54 -18.95
CA LEU A 113 -16.60 2.28 -18.79
C LEU A 113 -15.68 1.04 -18.89
N GLY A 114 -14.59 1.15 -19.64
CA GLY A 114 -13.57 0.13 -19.86
C GLY A 114 -12.22 0.53 -19.27
N ASP A 115 -11.15 0.20 -19.98
CA ASP A 115 -9.79 0.38 -19.48
C ASP A 115 -9.28 1.83 -19.60
N LEU A 116 -8.48 2.22 -18.61
CA LEU A 116 -7.57 3.37 -18.68
C LEU A 116 -6.16 2.85 -18.96
N VAL A 117 -5.68 3.10 -20.17
CA VAL A 117 -4.37 2.64 -20.63
C VAL A 117 -3.40 3.82 -20.63
N ARG A 118 -2.24 3.64 -20.04
CA ARG A 118 -1.10 4.53 -20.24
C ARG A 118 -0.16 3.88 -21.24
N ALA A 119 -0.05 4.47 -22.43
CA ALA A 119 0.72 3.93 -23.55
C ALA A 119 2.21 3.74 -23.20
N GLU A 120 2.89 2.85 -23.91
CA GLU A 120 4.31 2.51 -23.65
C GLU A 120 5.27 3.66 -23.99
N SER A 121 4.87 4.53 -24.91
CA SER A 121 5.59 5.73 -25.34
C SER A 121 5.64 6.80 -24.23
N ALA A 122 4.64 6.83 -23.34
CA ALA A 122 4.52 7.82 -22.28
C ALA A 122 5.40 7.53 -21.05
N GLN A 123 6.13 8.55 -20.59
CA GLN A 123 6.80 8.50 -19.29
C GLN A 123 5.89 8.91 -18.12
N MET A 124 4.90 9.76 -18.38
CA MET A 124 3.98 10.29 -17.37
C MET A 124 2.61 10.55 -18.00
N ALA A 125 1.56 10.34 -17.21
CA ALA A 125 0.21 10.81 -17.52
C ALA A 125 -0.45 11.32 -16.23
N PHE A 126 -1.37 12.27 -16.38
CA PHE A 126 -2.00 12.96 -15.27
C PHE A 126 -3.52 12.92 -15.40
N VAL A 127 -4.19 12.44 -14.37
CA VAL A 127 -5.63 12.62 -14.17
C VAL A 127 -5.78 13.31 -12.82
N ASP A 128 -5.97 14.62 -12.87
CA ASP A 128 -5.83 15.48 -11.70
C ASP A 128 -6.95 16.52 -11.67
N GLY A 129 -7.51 16.78 -10.49
CA GLY A 129 -8.45 17.88 -10.36
C GLY A 129 -9.89 17.52 -10.70
N LEU A 130 -10.24 16.23 -10.70
CA LEU A 130 -11.62 15.77 -10.86
C LEU A 130 -12.33 15.64 -9.50
N ASN A 131 -13.66 15.78 -9.52
CA ASN A 131 -14.48 15.44 -8.37
C ASN A 131 -14.46 13.93 -8.14
N VAL A 132 -14.73 13.14 -9.18
CA VAL A 132 -14.64 11.68 -9.14
C VAL A 132 -14.04 11.19 -10.46
N LEU A 133 -13.05 10.30 -10.36
CA LEU A 133 -12.62 9.44 -11.46
C LEU A 133 -13.18 8.04 -11.24
N THR A 134 -13.90 7.50 -12.22
CA THR A 134 -14.35 6.11 -12.24
C THR A 134 -13.77 5.39 -13.46
N VAL A 135 -13.15 4.23 -13.26
CA VAL A 135 -12.66 3.32 -14.30
C VAL A 135 -13.34 1.97 -14.08
N GLY A 136 -14.25 1.59 -14.97
CA GLY A 136 -14.98 0.31 -14.92
C GLY A 136 -14.12 -0.89 -15.29
N GLY A 137 -13.05 -0.67 -16.07
CA GLY A 137 -12.04 -1.68 -16.38
C GLY A 137 -10.79 -1.57 -15.52
N ASN A 138 -9.67 -1.88 -16.14
CA ASN A 138 -8.34 -1.88 -15.54
C ASN A 138 -7.62 -0.56 -15.77
N VAL A 139 -6.66 -0.25 -14.89
CA VAL A 139 -5.61 0.71 -15.20
C VAL A 139 -4.36 -0.05 -15.65
N ILE A 140 -3.98 0.12 -16.92
CA ILE A 140 -2.88 -0.62 -17.54
C ILE A 140 -1.69 0.30 -17.77
N LEU A 141 -0.54 -0.07 -17.20
CA LEU A 141 0.69 0.70 -17.24
C LEU A 141 1.71 0.04 -18.18
N GLY A 142 1.80 0.48 -19.44
CA GLY A 142 2.80 0.00 -20.41
C GLY A 142 4.29 0.36 -20.14
N ARG A 143 4.62 1.37 -19.32
CA ARG A 143 5.94 1.94 -18.96
C ARG A 143 5.88 3.22 -18.10
N SER A 144 6.59 3.29 -16.96
CA SER A 144 6.68 4.53 -16.14
C SER A 144 5.38 4.91 -15.42
N ASN A 145 5.00 6.18 -15.36
CA ASN A 145 4.20 6.73 -14.25
C ASN A 145 2.79 7.17 -14.67
N ILE A 146 1.82 7.09 -13.76
CA ILE A 146 0.52 7.79 -13.85
C ILE A 146 0.21 8.41 -12.49
N ARG A 147 -0.37 9.60 -12.48
CA ARG A 147 -0.83 10.26 -11.25
C ARG A 147 -2.34 10.46 -11.26
N PHE A 148 -2.93 10.19 -10.11
CA PHE A 148 -4.29 10.49 -9.73
C PHE A 148 -4.29 11.52 -8.60
N ARG A 149 -4.86 12.71 -8.86
CA ARG A 149 -5.04 13.76 -7.84
C ARG A 149 -6.47 14.27 -7.84
N ASP A 150 -7.39 13.37 -7.60
CA ASP A 150 -8.84 13.62 -7.61
C ASP A 150 -9.41 13.51 -6.19
N LYS A 151 -10.61 14.06 -5.95
CA LYS A 151 -11.22 13.92 -4.61
C LYS A 151 -11.60 12.47 -4.29
N LYS A 152 -11.93 11.69 -5.32
CA LYS A 152 -12.21 10.25 -5.24
C LYS A 152 -11.77 9.55 -6.52
N VAL A 153 -11.12 8.41 -6.36
CA VAL A 153 -10.77 7.51 -7.46
C VAL A 153 -11.41 6.15 -7.21
N VAL A 154 -12.09 5.61 -8.22
CA VAL A 154 -12.68 4.27 -8.21
C VAL A 154 -12.20 3.54 -9.46
N ILE A 155 -11.52 2.43 -9.28
CA ILE A 155 -11.10 1.50 -10.33
C ILE A 155 -11.77 0.18 -10.00
N GLU A 156 -12.69 -0.28 -10.82
CA GLU A 156 -13.43 -1.53 -10.58
C GLU A 156 -12.55 -2.76 -10.87
N GLY A 157 -11.65 -2.67 -11.85
CA GLY A 157 -10.71 -3.73 -12.23
C GLY A 157 -9.35 -3.68 -11.53
N ASP A 158 -8.35 -4.24 -12.19
CA ASP A 158 -6.96 -4.33 -11.70
C ASP A 158 -6.17 -3.04 -11.98
N ILE A 159 -5.07 -2.88 -11.25
CA ILE A 159 -3.95 -2.04 -11.70
C ILE A 159 -2.83 -2.98 -12.13
N VAL A 160 -2.48 -2.93 -13.42
CA VAL A 160 -1.55 -3.87 -14.04
C VAL A 160 -0.29 -3.16 -14.53
N GLY A 161 0.86 -3.57 -14.01
CA GLY A 161 2.16 -3.21 -14.55
C GLY A 161 2.50 -4.11 -15.74
N ASN A 162 2.58 -3.52 -16.94
CA ASN A 162 2.87 -4.25 -18.18
C ASN A 162 4.09 -3.67 -18.92
N ALA A 163 5.08 -3.19 -18.17
CA ALA A 163 6.27 -2.59 -18.76
C ALA A 163 7.18 -3.65 -19.41
N LEU A 164 7.58 -3.42 -20.67
CA LEU A 164 8.39 -4.38 -21.45
C LEU A 164 9.92 -4.24 -21.23
N ASN A 165 10.42 -3.18 -20.58
CA ASN A 165 11.82 -2.77 -20.70
C ASN A 165 12.49 -2.33 -19.37
N GLY A 166 12.42 -3.15 -18.33
CA GLY A 166 13.13 -2.93 -17.05
C GLY A 166 12.73 -1.68 -16.23
N SER A 167 11.75 -0.89 -16.70
CA SER A 167 11.32 0.36 -16.04
C SER A 167 10.17 0.11 -15.07
N VAL A 168 10.36 0.53 -13.81
CA VAL A 168 9.33 0.47 -12.77
C VAL A 168 8.07 1.21 -13.22
N SER A 169 6.90 0.61 -13.01
CA SER A 169 5.61 1.26 -13.22
C SER A 169 5.15 1.88 -11.91
N ASN A 170 4.80 3.17 -11.92
CA ASN A 170 4.39 3.87 -10.71
C ASN A 170 2.99 4.45 -10.85
N VAL A 171 2.14 4.20 -9.86
CA VAL A 171 0.84 4.86 -9.72
C VAL A 171 0.91 5.78 -8.53
N TYR A 172 0.68 7.07 -8.72
CA TYR A 172 0.67 8.05 -7.65
C TYR A 172 -0.77 8.40 -7.28
N ALA A 173 -1.18 7.99 -6.08
CA ALA A 173 -2.45 8.34 -5.48
C ALA A 173 -2.27 9.53 -4.54
N MET A 174 -2.96 10.62 -4.84
CA MET A 174 -3.04 11.83 -4.04
C MET A 174 -4.49 12.15 -3.73
N PRO A 175 -4.81 12.54 -2.49
CA PRO A 175 -6.07 13.19 -2.26
C PRO A 175 -6.16 14.53 -3.02
N GLY A 176 -7.30 14.78 -3.65
CA GLY A 176 -7.63 16.06 -4.26
C GLY A 176 -7.72 17.20 -3.23
N TYR A 177 -7.46 18.43 -3.68
CA TYR A 177 -7.53 19.61 -2.82
C TYR A 177 -8.93 19.81 -2.22
N GLY A 178 -8.98 20.23 -0.94
CA GLY A 178 -10.23 20.50 -0.23
C GLY A 178 -11.01 19.24 0.19
N THR A 179 -10.42 18.05 0.05
CA THR A 179 -11.06 16.83 0.57
C THR A 179 -11.01 16.84 2.11
N PRO A 180 -12.13 16.58 2.81
CA PRO A 180 -12.16 16.58 4.27
C PRO A 180 -11.26 15.53 4.91
N SER A 181 -10.82 15.79 6.14
CA SER A 181 -10.24 14.76 7.00
C SER A 181 -11.30 13.70 7.34
N LYS A 182 -10.86 12.46 7.51
CA LYS A 182 -11.70 11.31 7.89
C LYS A 182 -11.14 10.71 9.17
N THR A 183 -12.02 10.21 10.03
CA THR A 183 -11.66 9.22 11.05
C THR A 183 -11.25 7.90 10.37
N LEU A 184 -10.64 6.99 11.13
CA LEU A 184 -10.33 5.65 10.63
C LEU A 184 -11.58 4.93 10.11
N GLU A 185 -12.69 4.96 10.85
CA GLU A 185 -13.94 4.30 10.47
C GLU A 185 -14.51 4.88 9.16
N GLU A 186 -14.57 6.21 9.05
CA GLU A 186 -15.01 6.89 7.82
C GLU A 186 -14.08 6.61 6.63
N GLY A 187 -12.77 6.55 6.87
CA GLY A 187 -11.76 6.26 5.86
C GLY A 187 -11.81 4.83 5.34
N LEU A 188 -12.11 3.85 6.21
CA LEU A 188 -12.32 2.46 5.82
C LEU A 188 -13.65 2.28 5.06
N ALA A 189 -14.71 2.99 5.46
CA ALA A 189 -16.00 2.92 4.79
C ALA A 189 -16.01 3.64 3.44
N ASN A 190 -15.26 4.73 3.31
CA ASN A 190 -15.15 5.51 2.08
C ASN A 190 -13.69 5.96 1.81
N PRO A 191 -12.84 5.08 1.29
CA PRO A 191 -11.44 5.39 0.97
C PRO A 191 -11.30 6.54 -0.03
N ASP A 192 -10.16 7.21 -0.09
CA ASP A 192 -9.88 8.23 -1.11
C ASP A 192 -9.68 7.59 -2.50
N MET A 193 -9.08 6.39 -2.53
CA MET A 193 -8.93 5.57 -3.72
C MET A 193 -9.40 4.15 -3.44
N VAL A 194 -10.19 3.59 -4.36
CA VAL A 194 -10.65 2.19 -4.32
C VAL A 194 -10.22 1.49 -5.59
N VAL A 195 -9.51 0.37 -5.44
CA VAL A 195 -9.22 -0.59 -6.51
C VAL A 195 -9.96 -1.88 -6.17
N GLY A 196 -11.02 -2.19 -6.91
CA GLY A 196 -11.83 -3.39 -6.72
C GLY A 196 -11.07 -4.67 -7.04
N GLY A 197 -10.16 -4.61 -8.02
CA GLY A 197 -9.25 -5.69 -8.37
C GLY A 197 -7.91 -5.65 -7.62
N VAL A 198 -6.90 -6.21 -8.27
CA VAL A 198 -5.58 -6.49 -7.68
C VAL A 198 -4.54 -5.52 -8.23
N LEU A 199 -3.60 -5.10 -7.38
CA LEU A 199 -2.35 -4.50 -7.82
C LEU A 199 -1.38 -5.63 -8.21
N ARG A 200 -1.09 -5.79 -9.51
CA ARG A 200 -0.25 -6.91 -9.97
C ARG A 200 0.75 -6.55 -11.04
N SER A 201 1.89 -7.21 -10.98
CA SER A 201 2.90 -7.21 -12.05
C SER A 201 3.74 -8.47 -11.98
N GLU A 202 3.99 -9.09 -13.13
CA GLU A 202 4.74 -10.35 -13.20
C GLU A 202 6.23 -10.12 -13.48
N ASN A 203 6.54 -9.15 -14.34
CA ASN A 203 7.89 -9.01 -14.90
C ASN A 203 8.71 -7.88 -14.27
N ILE A 204 8.06 -6.79 -13.86
CA ILE A 204 8.74 -5.58 -13.38
C ILE A 204 8.06 -5.05 -12.13
N ALA A 205 8.78 -4.34 -11.25
CA ALA A 205 8.17 -3.69 -10.11
C ALA A 205 7.04 -2.73 -10.55
N LEU A 206 5.84 -2.95 -10.01
CA LEU A 206 4.75 -1.99 -9.98
C LEU A 206 4.67 -1.41 -8.57
N VAL A 207 4.59 -0.08 -8.44
CA VAL A 207 4.52 0.55 -7.12
C VAL A 207 3.34 1.52 -7.07
N LEU A 208 2.47 1.30 -6.09
CA LEU A 208 1.41 2.23 -5.74
C LEU A 208 1.91 3.18 -4.64
N TYR A 209 2.09 4.44 -5.01
CA TYR A 209 2.51 5.51 -4.13
C TYR A 209 1.30 6.21 -3.53
N SER A 210 1.26 6.32 -2.21
CA SER A 210 0.51 7.38 -1.53
C SER A 210 1.44 8.57 -1.41
N MET A 211 1.12 9.66 -2.10
CA MET A 211 1.79 10.92 -1.83
C MET A 211 1.13 11.57 -0.61
N ALA A 212 1.96 11.89 0.38
CA ALA A 212 1.48 12.42 1.65
C ALA A 212 0.65 13.70 1.50
N ASP A 213 -0.48 13.74 2.18
CA ASP A 213 -1.15 14.99 2.54
C ASP A 213 -0.67 15.40 3.93
N SER A 214 -0.18 16.63 4.07
CA SER A 214 0.32 17.13 5.36
C SER A 214 -0.79 17.49 6.35
N SER A 215 -2.03 17.56 5.91
CA SER A 215 -3.18 18.05 6.67
C SER A 215 -4.15 16.96 7.15
N ARG A 216 -4.09 15.76 6.55
CA ARG A 216 -5.01 14.66 6.86
C ARG A 216 -4.45 13.28 6.54
N ASP A 217 -5.07 12.27 7.13
CA ASP A 217 -4.85 10.88 6.77
C ASP A 217 -5.41 10.57 5.36
N THR A 218 -4.78 9.62 4.68
CA THR A 218 -5.14 9.15 3.32
C THR A 218 -5.48 7.68 3.36
N TYR A 219 -6.54 7.28 2.66
CA TYR A 219 -7.05 5.90 2.67
C TYR A 219 -7.07 5.35 1.24
N ILE A 220 -6.31 4.29 1.00
CA ILE A 220 -6.20 3.62 -0.30
C ILE A 220 -6.57 2.15 -0.10
N GLN A 221 -7.66 1.72 -0.74
CA GLN A 221 -8.11 0.33 -0.71
C GLN A 221 -7.74 -0.39 -2.00
N VAL A 222 -7.27 -1.64 -1.85
CA VAL A 222 -7.05 -2.56 -2.96
C VAL A 222 -7.63 -3.95 -2.63
N GLY A 223 -8.08 -4.68 -3.64
CA GLY A 223 -8.52 -6.07 -3.52
C GLY A 223 -7.39 -7.06 -3.22
N GLY A 224 -6.13 -6.64 -3.34
CA GLY A 224 -4.94 -7.41 -2.98
C GLY A 224 -3.70 -6.94 -3.74
N ILE A 225 -2.54 -7.49 -3.40
CA ILE A 225 -1.27 -7.25 -4.10
C ILE A 225 -0.61 -8.57 -4.47
N SER A 226 -0.23 -8.72 -5.74
CA SER A 226 0.36 -9.95 -6.27
C SER A 226 1.60 -9.72 -7.13
N GLY A 227 2.50 -10.71 -7.15
CA GLY A 227 3.71 -10.70 -7.98
C GLY A 227 4.75 -9.71 -7.47
N ASN A 228 5.37 -8.95 -8.38
CA ASN A 228 6.34 -7.90 -8.08
C ASN A 228 5.64 -6.54 -7.98
N ALA A 229 4.72 -6.40 -7.03
CA ALA A 229 3.98 -5.17 -6.79
C ALA A 229 4.14 -4.71 -5.33
N GLY A 230 4.38 -3.43 -5.10
CA GLY A 230 4.61 -2.87 -3.76
C GLY A 230 3.77 -1.62 -3.51
N VAL A 231 3.70 -1.23 -2.24
CA VAL A 231 3.14 0.08 -1.85
C VAL A 231 4.21 0.93 -1.22
N ARG A 232 4.13 2.23 -1.48
CA ARG A 232 5.04 3.20 -0.88
C ARG A 232 4.29 4.42 -0.42
N ARG A 233 4.81 5.03 0.62
CA ARG A 233 4.46 6.39 0.95
C ARG A 233 5.61 7.30 0.53
N GLU A 234 5.30 8.27 -0.30
CA GLU A 234 6.23 9.35 -0.64
C GLU A 234 5.91 10.57 0.22
N ALA A 235 6.87 10.97 1.05
CA ALA A 235 6.80 12.30 1.64
C ALA A 235 7.15 13.33 0.55
N PRO A 236 6.36 14.40 0.38
CA PRO A 236 6.59 15.46 -0.59
C PRO A 236 7.97 16.07 -0.31
N GLY A 237 8.81 16.17 -1.34
CA GLY A 237 10.21 16.60 -1.24
C GLY A 237 10.46 18.03 -0.75
N ALA A 238 9.44 18.75 -0.26
CA ALA A 238 9.51 20.12 0.22
C ALA A 238 8.72 20.37 1.52
N ILE A 239 8.52 19.34 2.36
CA ILE A 239 7.81 19.59 3.63
C ILE A 239 8.70 20.40 4.59
N THR A 240 8.29 21.63 4.84
CA THR A 240 8.80 22.51 5.90
C THR A 240 7.96 22.45 7.18
N THR A 241 6.82 21.74 7.17
CA THR A 241 5.88 21.63 8.30
C THR A 241 5.74 20.19 8.80
N VAL A 242 5.94 19.96 10.10
CA VAL A 242 5.65 18.65 10.71
C VAL A 242 4.22 18.24 10.38
N ALA A 243 4.05 17.05 9.81
CA ALA A 243 2.78 16.49 9.39
C ALA A 243 2.68 15.03 9.86
N ASN A 244 2.07 14.82 11.02
CA ASN A 244 1.90 13.49 11.60
C ASN A 244 0.66 12.77 11.02
N THR A 245 0.57 12.70 9.69
CA THR A 245 -0.53 12.07 8.96
C THR A 245 -0.15 10.65 8.54
N THR A 246 -1.15 9.80 8.36
CA THR A 246 -0.97 8.38 8.01
C THR A 246 -1.61 8.07 6.66
N SER A 247 -0.86 7.37 5.81
CA SER A 247 -1.37 6.71 4.60
C SER A 247 -1.72 5.28 4.95
N TYR A 248 -3.02 4.96 4.99
CA TYR A 248 -3.52 3.61 5.20
C TYR A 248 -3.68 2.89 3.86
N PHE A 249 -2.97 1.78 3.71
CA PHE A 249 -3.22 0.82 2.63
C PHE A 249 -4.09 -0.31 3.17
N VAL A 250 -5.29 -0.44 2.61
CA VAL A 250 -6.35 -1.34 3.07
C VAL A 250 -6.49 -2.49 2.08
N PHE A 251 -6.30 -3.71 2.56
CA PHE A 251 -6.38 -4.95 1.80
C PHE A 251 -7.73 -5.62 2.03
N THR A 252 -8.51 -5.77 0.96
CA THR A 252 -9.88 -6.33 0.99
C THR A 252 -9.97 -7.68 0.29
N ASN A 253 -8.90 -8.46 0.41
CA ASN A 253 -8.68 -9.73 -0.27
C ASN A 253 -9.87 -10.68 -0.14
N SER A 254 -10.43 -11.07 -1.29
CA SER A 254 -11.44 -12.12 -1.42
C SER A 254 -10.82 -13.50 -1.66
N GLN A 255 -9.53 -13.55 -2.03
CA GLN A 255 -8.73 -14.76 -2.19
C GLN A 255 -7.28 -14.50 -1.74
N ASP A 256 -6.47 -15.55 -1.60
CA ASP A 256 -5.11 -15.41 -1.14
C ASP A 256 -4.22 -14.74 -2.21
N TYR A 257 -3.46 -13.73 -1.77
CA TYR A 257 -2.47 -13.05 -2.60
C TYR A 257 -1.11 -13.01 -1.90
N SER A 258 -0.04 -13.03 -2.70
CA SER A 258 1.32 -12.98 -2.21
C SER A 258 2.17 -12.09 -3.10
N THR A 259 3.02 -11.28 -2.49
CA THR A 259 3.93 -10.39 -3.22
C THR A 259 5.32 -10.36 -2.60
N SER A 260 6.32 -10.13 -3.46
CA SER A 260 7.70 -9.85 -3.09
C SER A 260 8.05 -8.35 -3.19
N GLY A 261 7.08 -7.51 -3.57
CA GLY A 261 7.31 -6.08 -3.71
C GLY A 261 7.65 -5.42 -2.37
N ALA A 262 8.48 -4.38 -2.44
CA ALA A 262 8.92 -3.65 -1.26
C ALA A 262 7.79 -2.77 -0.69
N MET A 263 7.73 -2.70 0.64
CA MET A 263 6.90 -1.76 1.37
C MET A 263 7.80 -0.72 2.00
N SER A 264 7.61 0.55 1.67
CA SER A 264 8.52 1.56 2.19
C SER A 264 7.91 2.95 2.32
N GLU A 265 8.30 3.63 3.39
CA GLU A 265 8.21 5.08 3.54
C GLU A 265 9.51 5.67 2.99
N VAL A 266 9.45 6.35 1.84
CA VAL A 266 10.66 6.89 1.20
C VAL A 266 10.42 8.32 0.75
N ASN A 267 11.34 9.20 1.11
CA ASN A 267 11.60 10.42 0.36
C ASN A 267 13.06 10.42 -0.05
N ASN A 268 13.43 9.85 -1.20
CA ASN A 268 14.82 9.82 -1.68
C ASN A 268 15.87 9.39 -0.62
N ASN A 269 15.58 8.34 0.17
CA ASN A 269 16.38 7.85 1.32
C ASN A 269 16.36 8.75 2.57
N TYR A 270 15.54 9.80 2.60
CA TYR A 270 15.29 10.64 3.76
C TYR A 270 14.23 10.06 4.66
N TRP A 271 14.55 10.08 5.94
CA TRP A 271 13.61 9.76 6.99
C TRP A 271 13.03 11.00 7.59
N LEU A 272 11.71 11.01 7.59
CA LEU A 272 10.91 12.12 8.01
C LEU A 272 9.65 11.53 8.64
N SER A 273 9.79 10.71 9.68
CA SER A 273 8.66 10.12 10.42
C SER A 273 7.69 11.18 10.95
N GLN A 274 8.21 12.39 11.19
CA GLN A 274 7.46 13.60 11.55
C GLN A 274 6.59 14.14 10.41
N HIS A 275 6.83 13.67 9.19
CA HIS A 275 6.16 14.07 7.96
C HIS A 275 5.30 12.93 7.40
N GLY A 276 4.96 12.01 8.30
CA GLY A 276 3.87 11.06 8.23
C GLY A 276 4.30 9.63 7.93
N LYS A 277 3.34 8.72 8.04
CA LYS A 277 3.56 7.29 8.23
C LYS A 277 2.73 6.47 7.26
N MET A 278 3.13 5.24 7.01
CA MET A 278 2.39 4.23 6.25
C MET A 278 1.92 3.15 7.20
N ALA A 279 0.61 2.88 7.20
CA ALA A 279 0.00 1.79 7.95
C ALA A 279 -0.62 0.78 6.98
N LEU A 280 -0.55 -0.51 7.36
CA LEU A 280 -1.13 -1.59 6.59
C LEU A 280 -2.35 -2.13 7.33
N VAL A 281 -3.48 -2.26 6.63
CA VAL A 281 -4.75 -2.70 7.20
C VAL A 281 -5.25 -3.92 6.44
N MET A 282 -5.43 -5.05 7.12
CA MET A 282 -6.11 -6.21 6.58
C MET A 282 -7.59 -6.16 6.97
N ASN A 283 -8.46 -6.06 5.96
CA ASN A 283 -9.90 -5.94 6.08
C ASN A 283 -10.64 -6.80 5.03
N GLY A 284 -10.01 -7.92 4.64
CA GLY A 284 -10.56 -8.91 3.70
C GLY A 284 -10.95 -10.20 4.40
N THR A 285 -11.41 -11.18 3.63
CA THR A 285 -11.75 -12.52 4.15
C THR A 285 -10.65 -13.55 3.92
N ALA A 286 -9.69 -13.27 3.04
CA ALA A 286 -8.59 -14.15 2.68
C ALA A 286 -7.23 -13.62 3.16
N SER A 287 -6.12 -14.12 2.61
CA SER A 287 -4.76 -13.74 3.04
C SER A 287 -4.09 -12.71 2.12
N GLN A 288 -3.30 -11.81 2.72
CA GLN A 288 -2.25 -11.06 2.04
C GLN A 288 -0.89 -11.47 2.62
N GLU A 289 0.02 -11.97 1.78
CA GLU A 289 1.38 -12.31 2.18
C GLU A 289 2.41 -11.37 1.56
N PHE A 290 3.34 -10.90 2.39
CA PHE A 290 4.52 -10.12 2.01
C PHE A 290 5.78 -10.93 2.27
N THR A 291 6.37 -11.44 1.19
CA THR A 291 7.55 -12.32 1.23
C THR A 291 8.88 -11.55 1.18
N GLY A 292 8.85 -10.28 0.76
CA GLY A 292 10.02 -9.41 0.69
C GLY A 292 10.53 -8.99 2.08
N ASN A 293 11.85 -8.83 2.22
CA ASN A 293 12.52 -8.41 3.46
C ASN A 293 12.79 -6.89 3.55
N ALA A 294 12.11 -6.12 2.70
CA ALA A 294 12.15 -4.67 2.68
C ALA A 294 10.78 -4.13 3.08
N LEU A 295 10.45 -4.28 4.37
CA LEU A 295 9.18 -3.83 4.97
C LEU A 295 9.41 -2.59 5.84
N CYS A 296 9.88 -1.50 5.25
CA CYS A 296 10.29 -0.30 5.95
C CYS A 296 9.12 0.69 6.14
N PHE A 297 8.30 0.51 7.19
CA PHE A 297 7.18 1.42 7.51
C PHE A 297 6.94 1.54 9.01
N GLN A 298 6.29 2.62 9.49
CA GLN A 298 6.14 2.98 10.90
C GLN A 298 4.71 3.22 11.38
N GLY A 299 3.73 3.23 10.48
CA GLY A 299 2.34 3.54 10.82
C GLY A 299 1.60 2.41 11.53
N GLY A 300 2.22 1.23 11.66
CA GLY A 300 1.64 0.07 12.29
C GLY A 300 0.97 -0.89 11.32
N VAL A 301 0.50 -1.98 11.90
CA VAL A 301 -0.27 -3.02 11.24
C VAL A 301 -1.61 -3.13 11.95
N LYS A 302 -2.70 -3.19 11.18
CA LYS A 302 -4.04 -3.44 11.70
C LYS A 302 -4.62 -4.67 11.03
N VAL A 303 -5.04 -5.65 11.82
CA VAL A 303 -5.74 -6.84 11.32
C VAL A 303 -7.14 -6.83 11.89
N LEU A 304 -8.10 -6.50 11.02
CA LEU A 304 -9.52 -6.44 11.34
C LEU A 304 -10.20 -7.77 11.00
N SER A 305 -9.81 -8.37 9.89
CA SER A 305 -10.28 -9.66 9.40
C SER A 305 -9.25 -10.29 8.44
N GLY A 306 -9.47 -11.54 8.03
CA GLY A 306 -8.57 -12.24 7.10
C GLY A 306 -7.19 -12.49 7.71
N SER A 307 -6.18 -12.73 6.87
CA SER A 307 -4.82 -13.01 7.33
C SER A 307 -3.80 -12.06 6.72
N LEU A 308 -2.94 -11.48 7.54
CA LEU A 308 -1.81 -10.66 7.10
C LEU A 308 -0.51 -11.34 7.48
N LYS A 309 0.27 -11.73 6.47
CA LYS A 309 1.52 -12.48 6.65
C LYS A 309 2.70 -11.62 6.22
N MET A 310 3.71 -11.50 7.08
CA MET A 310 4.89 -10.67 6.82
C MET A 310 6.18 -11.45 6.98
N ALA A 311 7.20 -11.15 6.18
CA ALA A 311 8.53 -11.67 6.40
C ALA A 311 9.07 -11.17 7.75
N PHE A 312 9.37 -12.05 8.69
CA PHE A 312 9.95 -11.63 9.99
C PHE A 312 11.48 -11.54 9.92
N ASN A 313 12.11 -12.23 8.96
CA ASN A 313 13.53 -12.09 8.66
C ASN A 313 13.81 -10.78 7.91
N GLN A 314 13.68 -9.67 8.63
CA GLN A 314 13.99 -8.34 8.13
C GLN A 314 15.50 -8.09 8.13
N ASN A 315 16.02 -7.55 7.03
CA ASN A 315 17.44 -7.19 6.95
C ASN A 315 17.66 -5.84 7.64
N ALA A 316 18.26 -5.83 8.83
CA ALA A 316 18.54 -4.60 9.60
C ALA A 316 19.34 -3.55 8.81
N ASN A 317 20.10 -3.95 7.79
CA ASN A 317 20.81 -3.00 6.91
C ASN A 317 19.87 -2.12 6.07
N ASN A 318 18.63 -2.54 5.85
CA ASN A 318 17.60 -1.76 5.16
C ASN A 318 17.03 -0.63 6.05
N TYR A 319 17.30 -0.69 7.36
CA TYR A 319 16.77 0.23 8.37
C TYR A 319 17.85 1.27 8.70
N SER A 320 18.32 1.96 7.67
CA SER A 320 19.23 3.09 7.80
C SER A 320 18.81 4.17 6.81
N HIS A 321 18.93 5.42 7.21
CA HIS A 321 18.40 6.54 6.44
C HIS A 321 19.25 7.79 6.59
N MET A 322 19.05 8.74 5.68
CA MET A 322 19.58 10.08 5.80
C MET A 322 18.52 10.99 6.44
N ARG A 323 18.93 11.99 7.22
CA ARG A 323 18.02 13.04 7.73
C ARG A 323 18.09 14.33 6.95
N THR A 324 19.25 14.61 6.37
CA THR A 324 19.48 15.82 5.57
C THR A 324 19.48 15.49 4.10
N ASN A 325 18.76 16.31 3.32
CA ASN A 325 18.71 16.17 1.88
C ASN A 325 20.13 16.27 1.28
N SER A 326 20.53 15.30 0.46
CA SER A 326 21.80 15.27 -0.27
C SER A 326 21.88 16.41 -1.29
N ARG A 327 20.74 16.98 -1.70
CA ARG A 327 20.70 18.20 -2.50
C ARG A 327 21.11 19.44 -1.71
N ASP A 328 20.76 19.49 -0.43
CA ASP A 328 20.99 20.66 0.43
C ASP A 328 22.32 20.54 1.20
N ASN A 329 22.81 19.32 1.43
CA ASN A 329 24.10 19.05 2.05
C ASN A 329 24.77 17.78 1.48
N PRO A 330 25.26 17.81 0.23
CA PRO A 330 25.86 16.65 -0.42
C PRO A 330 27.14 16.17 0.26
N ASP A 331 27.90 17.08 0.88
CA ASP A 331 29.22 16.78 1.43
C ASP A 331 29.17 16.31 2.89
N ASN A 332 28.10 16.62 3.64
CA ASN A 332 27.97 16.28 5.06
C ASN A 332 26.57 15.71 5.40
N PRO A 333 26.25 14.46 5.01
CA PRO A 333 24.96 13.85 5.30
C PRO A 333 24.84 13.49 6.78
N ILE A 334 23.65 13.72 7.36
CA ILE A 334 23.30 13.15 8.66
C ILE A 334 22.71 11.77 8.42
N THR A 335 23.36 10.74 8.94
CA THR A 335 22.93 9.33 8.78
C THR A 335 22.43 8.78 10.10
N VAL A 336 21.34 8.01 10.05
CA VAL A 336 20.82 7.27 11.20
C VAL A 336 20.87 5.79 10.93
N THR A 337 21.40 5.04 11.88
CA THR A 337 21.40 3.57 11.90
C THR A 337 20.76 3.10 13.20
N TYR A 338 19.83 2.14 13.13
CA TYR A 338 19.18 1.63 14.33
C TYR A 338 19.96 0.49 14.98
N MET A 339 20.06 0.53 16.30
CA MET A 339 20.88 -0.37 17.14
C MET A 339 20.08 -0.90 18.35
N THR A 340 20.49 -2.05 18.89
CA THR A 340 19.76 -2.75 19.99
C THR A 340 19.93 -2.13 21.38
N GLN A 341 20.98 -1.35 21.63
CA GLN A 341 21.23 -0.67 22.90
C GLN A 341 22.07 0.60 22.69
N GLU A 342 22.03 1.53 23.64
CA GLU A 342 22.89 2.73 23.60
C GLU A 342 24.37 2.32 23.47
N GLY A 343 25.03 2.73 22.39
CA GLY A 343 26.43 2.40 22.15
C GLY A 343 26.73 0.97 21.68
N GLY A 344 25.72 0.13 21.45
CA GLY A 344 25.91 -1.22 20.91
C GLY A 344 26.44 -1.22 19.46
N SER A 345 27.00 -2.35 19.02
CA SER A 345 27.48 -2.55 17.64
C SER A 345 26.53 -3.37 16.75
N THR A 346 25.45 -3.91 17.32
CA THR A 346 24.47 -4.73 16.59
C THR A 346 23.38 -3.87 15.98
N ARG A 347 23.27 -3.90 14.65
CA ARG A 347 22.17 -3.27 13.91
C ARG A 347 20.86 -3.97 14.20
N THR A 348 19.77 -3.22 14.22
CA THR A 348 18.40 -3.73 14.41
C THR A 348 17.41 -2.99 13.50
N THR A 349 16.17 -3.44 13.50
CA THR A 349 15.04 -2.76 12.84
C THR A 349 14.49 -1.65 13.73
N TYR A 350 13.86 -0.63 13.15
CA TYR A 350 13.02 0.28 13.93
C TYR A 350 11.65 -0.36 14.19
N SER A 351 10.86 0.24 15.08
CA SER A 351 9.46 -0.19 15.28
C SER A 351 8.59 0.11 14.07
N HIS A 352 7.83 -0.88 13.62
CA HIS A 352 6.88 -0.73 12.52
C HIS A 352 5.59 0.00 12.91
N GLY A 353 5.51 0.56 14.12
CA GLY A 353 4.30 1.13 14.72
C GLY A 353 3.62 0.10 15.63
N ASP A 354 2.34 0.29 15.93
CA ASP A 354 1.58 -0.67 16.74
C ASP A 354 1.09 -1.85 15.90
N LEU A 355 0.99 -3.04 16.51
CA LEU A 355 0.15 -4.12 16.02
C LEU A 355 -1.24 -3.98 16.67
N GLU A 356 -2.25 -3.66 15.87
CA GLU A 356 -3.65 -3.67 16.31
C GLU A 356 -4.36 -4.88 15.72
N ILE A 357 -4.82 -5.79 16.57
CA ILE A 357 -5.52 -7.00 16.13
C ILE A 357 -6.90 -7.06 16.80
N SER A 358 -7.93 -7.07 15.96
CA SER A 358 -9.33 -7.12 16.37
C SER A 358 -10.09 -8.31 15.81
N GLY A 359 -9.50 -8.98 14.82
CA GLY A 359 -9.96 -10.23 14.24
C GLY A 359 -8.87 -10.80 13.34
N GLY A 360 -9.20 -11.89 12.64
CA GLY A 360 -8.28 -12.49 11.67
C GLY A 360 -6.98 -13.04 12.26
N GLU A 361 -5.93 -13.03 11.46
CA GLU A 361 -4.60 -13.55 11.81
C GLU A 361 -3.49 -12.56 11.38
N PHE A 362 -2.53 -12.34 12.29
CA PHE A 362 -1.22 -11.79 11.93
C PHE A 362 -0.18 -12.92 12.03
N SER A 363 0.60 -13.15 10.98
CA SER A 363 1.59 -14.23 10.98
C SER A 363 2.91 -13.85 10.31
N SER A 364 3.92 -14.68 10.53
CA SER A 364 5.08 -14.71 9.67
C SER A 364 4.76 -15.34 8.30
N SER A 365 5.45 -14.90 7.26
CA SER A 365 5.43 -15.49 5.93
C SER A 365 6.24 -16.80 5.94
N ALA A 366 5.62 -17.90 5.53
CA ALA A 366 6.28 -19.21 5.43
C ALA A 366 7.42 -19.21 4.38
N ASN A 367 7.34 -18.29 3.40
CA ASN A 367 8.31 -18.13 2.33
C ASN A 367 9.52 -17.25 2.72
N ALA A 368 9.54 -16.73 3.95
CA ALA A 368 10.67 -15.99 4.51
C ALA A 368 11.41 -16.83 5.56
N GLY A 369 12.68 -16.50 5.81
CA GLY A 369 13.42 -17.06 6.95
C GLY A 369 12.78 -16.69 8.29
N TYR A 370 13.23 -17.34 9.36
CA TYR A 370 12.82 -17.02 10.73
C TYR A 370 13.39 -15.67 11.15
N GLY A 371 12.67 -14.94 11.99
CA GLY A 371 13.18 -13.68 12.53
C GLY A 371 12.26 -13.04 13.55
N SER A 372 12.58 -11.80 13.90
CA SER A 372 11.78 -11.00 14.82
C SER A 372 11.14 -9.83 14.09
N PHE A 373 9.84 -9.62 14.32
CA PHE A 373 9.13 -8.46 13.83
C PHE A 373 8.87 -7.47 14.96
N ARG A 374 9.35 -6.23 14.78
CA ARG A 374 9.33 -5.22 15.83
C ARG A 374 8.12 -4.31 15.73
N PHE A 375 7.38 -4.18 16.82
CA PHE A 375 6.29 -3.22 17.01
C PHE A 375 6.58 -2.33 18.21
N THR A 376 5.85 -1.22 18.33
CA THR A 376 5.87 -0.39 19.53
C THR A 376 5.01 -1.06 20.58
N ASN A 377 3.73 -1.28 20.28
CA ASN A 377 2.79 -1.94 21.18
C ASN A 377 1.99 -3.02 20.46
N ILE A 378 1.33 -3.89 21.24
CA ILE A 378 0.24 -4.74 20.78
C ILE A 378 -1.07 -4.20 21.39
N LYS A 379 -2.07 -3.93 20.56
CA LYS A 379 -3.44 -3.59 20.97
C LYS A 379 -4.36 -4.73 20.53
N TYR A 380 -4.83 -5.51 21.49
CA TYR A 380 -5.60 -6.72 21.26
C TYR A 380 -7.08 -6.52 21.60
N SER A 381 -7.95 -6.94 20.70
CA SER A 381 -9.40 -7.07 20.95
C SER A 381 -9.99 -8.39 20.41
N GLY A 382 -9.24 -9.12 19.57
CA GLY A 382 -9.61 -10.42 19.03
C GLY A 382 -8.56 -10.89 18.01
N GLY A 383 -8.78 -12.05 17.40
CA GLY A 383 -7.88 -12.63 16.38
C GLY A 383 -6.72 -13.45 16.93
N THR A 384 -5.82 -13.87 16.05
CA THR A 384 -4.72 -14.80 16.36
C THR A 384 -3.36 -14.27 15.89
N ILE A 385 -2.33 -14.46 16.71
CA ILE A 385 -0.93 -14.22 16.32
C ILE A 385 -0.27 -15.58 16.05
N THR A 386 0.19 -15.80 14.82
CA THR A 386 0.80 -17.07 14.40
C THR A 386 2.32 -16.94 14.28
N LEU A 387 3.06 -17.79 15.00
CA LEU A 387 4.53 -17.83 15.00
C LEU A 387 5.04 -19.24 14.66
N ARG A 388 6.11 -19.34 13.86
CA ARG A 388 6.77 -20.63 13.56
C ARG A 388 7.88 -20.87 14.57
N LEU A 389 7.91 -22.03 15.22
CA LEU A 389 8.84 -22.38 16.29
C LEU A 389 9.48 -23.74 16.02
N ASP A 390 10.26 -23.89 14.94
CA ASP A 390 10.86 -25.17 14.52
C ASP A 390 12.12 -25.56 15.32
N GLY A 391 12.68 -24.64 16.10
CA GLY A 391 13.81 -24.92 16.97
C GLY A 391 14.40 -23.67 17.61
N ALA A 392 15.33 -23.85 18.55
CA ALA A 392 15.95 -22.74 19.31
C ALA A 392 16.64 -21.67 18.45
N THR A 393 17.07 -22.00 17.23
CA THR A 393 17.69 -21.07 16.26
C THR A 393 16.81 -20.81 15.04
N SER A 394 15.61 -21.40 14.99
CA SER A 394 14.68 -21.38 13.85
C SER A 394 13.28 -21.10 14.36
N MET A 395 13.09 -19.88 14.88
CA MET A 395 11.84 -19.45 15.49
C MET A 395 11.54 -17.99 15.15
N ASP A 396 10.26 -17.69 15.00
CA ASP A 396 9.75 -16.33 14.87
C ASP A 396 9.43 -15.75 16.26
N SER A 397 9.59 -14.44 16.41
CA SER A 397 9.21 -13.71 17.61
C SER A 397 8.70 -12.31 17.31
N ILE A 398 8.08 -11.69 18.32
CA ILE A 398 7.74 -10.27 18.32
C ILE A 398 8.69 -9.54 19.27
N ASP A 399 9.13 -8.36 18.86
CA ASP A 399 9.98 -7.50 19.66
C ASP A 399 9.28 -6.18 19.95
N LEU A 400 9.13 -5.86 21.24
CA LEU A 400 8.57 -4.60 21.75
C LEU A 400 9.61 -3.81 22.54
N THR A 401 10.89 -4.17 22.47
CA THR A 401 11.98 -3.55 23.25
C THR A 401 12.38 -2.18 22.73
N THR A 402 12.99 -1.40 23.62
CA THR A 402 13.61 -0.11 23.31
C THR A 402 14.71 -0.27 22.28
N TYR A 403 14.82 0.72 21.41
CA TYR A 403 15.84 0.75 20.38
C TYR A 403 16.42 2.14 20.22
N TYR A 404 17.56 2.21 19.55
CA TYR A 404 18.36 3.43 19.54
C TYR A 404 18.73 3.82 18.11
N GLY A 405 18.51 5.08 17.76
CA GLY A 405 19.05 5.67 16.54
C GLY A 405 20.45 6.21 16.80
N ARG A 406 21.48 5.60 16.20
CA ARG A 406 22.83 6.19 16.10
C ARG A 406 22.79 7.25 15.02
N VAL A 407 22.72 8.52 15.41
CA VAL A 407 22.75 9.68 14.51
C VAL A 407 24.21 10.10 14.34
N SER A 408 24.75 9.94 13.14
CA SER A 408 26.07 10.41 12.73
C SER A 408 25.91 11.72 11.97
N ASP A 409 26.39 12.81 12.54
CA ASP A 409 26.35 14.15 11.97
C ASP A 409 27.77 14.61 11.62
N LEU A 410 27.99 14.89 10.33
CA LEU A 410 29.26 15.38 9.79
C LEU A 410 29.22 16.88 9.43
N SER A 411 28.12 17.58 9.72
CA SER A 411 27.88 18.96 9.26
C SER A 411 28.91 19.98 9.79
N SER A 412 29.58 19.67 10.89
CA SER A 412 30.65 20.49 11.48
C SER A 412 32.05 20.21 10.90
N GLY A 413 32.20 19.22 10.02
CA GLY A 413 33.50 18.73 9.53
C GLY A 413 34.17 17.68 10.44
N GLU A 414 33.59 17.39 11.61
CA GLU A 414 33.95 16.27 12.48
C GLU A 414 32.72 15.39 12.72
N GLU A 415 32.88 14.06 12.89
CA GLU A 415 31.75 13.18 13.18
C GLU A 415 31.27 13.39 14.62
N VAL A 416 30.06 13.91 14.77
CA VAL A 416 29.34 13.98 16.04
C VAL A 416 28.33 12.83 16.08
N ILE A 417 28.39 12.00 17.11
CA ILE A 417 27.46 10.88 17.31
C ILE A 417 26.46 11.23 18.41
N ILE A 418 25.17 11.22 18.07
CA ILE A 418 24.06 11.38 19.01
C ILE A 418 23.27 10.07 19.05
N TRP A 419 22.90 9.63 20.25
CA TRP A 419 22.04 8.47 20.44
C TRP A 419 20.63 8.94 20.78
N GLU A 420 19.67 8.53 19.97
CA GLU A 420 18.26 8.78 20.24
C GLU A 420 17.57 7.52 20.72
N THR A 421 16.91 7.60 21.86
CA THR A 421 16.17 6.49 22.45
C THR A 421 14.73 6.49 21.95
N TYR A 422 14.29 5.33 21.48
CA TYR A 422 12.92 5.05 21.10
C TYR A 422 12.41 3.97 22.03
N SER A 423 11.60 4.37 23.02
CA SER A 423 11.08 3.45 24.01
C SER A 423 10.26 2.34 23.35
N GLY A 424 10.51 1.12 23.82
CA GLY A 424 9.67 -0.04 23.61
C GLY A 424 8.30 0.15 24.25
N GLY A 425 7.38 -0.77 24.01
CA GLY A 425 6.00 -0.61 24.46
C GLY A 425 5.41 -1.84 25.11
N THR A 426 4.08 -1.84 25.13
CA THR A 426 3.24 -2.65 26.03
C THR A 426 2.28 -3.52 25.23
N ILE A 427 1.63 -4.44 25.92
CA ILE A 427 0.50 -5.19 25.39
C ILE A 427 -0.74 -4.71 26.13
N THR A 428 -1.73 -4.22 25.38
CA THR A 428 -3.01 -3.73 25.90
C THR A 428 -4.14 -4.58 25.37
N ARG A 429 -5.16 -4.82 26.20
CA ARG A 429 -6.39 -5.50 25.82
C ARG A 429 -7.56 -4.56 25.94
N THR A 430 -8.43 -4.57 24.94
CA THR A 430 -9.72 -3.86 25.03
C THR A 430 -10.60 -4.51 26.09
N GLU A 431 -11.40 -3.73 26.81
CA GLU A 431 -12.34 -4.26 27.78
C GLU A 431 -13.27 -5.30 27.14
N GLY A 432 -13.42 -6.45 27.80
CA GLY A 432 -14.23 -7.57 27.28
C GLY A 432 -13.54 -8.40 26.19
N ALA A 433 -12.32 -8.07 25.78
CA ALA A 433 -11.53 -8.94 24.92
C ALA A 433 -11.22 -10.28 25.62
N GLY A 434 -11.19 -11.36 24.84
CA GLY A 434 -10.77 -12.68 25.33
C GLY A 434 -9.26 -12.74 25.64
N LYS A 435 -8.76 -13.97 25.82
CA LYS A 435 -7.31 -14.22 25.92
C LYS A 435 -6.62 -13.86 24.61
N ILE A 436 -5.40 -13.34 24.71
CA ILE A 436 -4.51 -13.13 23.57
C ILE A 436 -4.17 -14.51 23.02
N THR A 437 -4.58 -14.74 21.78
CA THR A 437 -4.53 -16.07 21.16
C THR A 437 -3.32 -16.18 20.26
N PHE A 438 -2.51 -17.21 20.50
CA PHE A 438 -1.42 -17.63 19.65
C PHE A 438 -1.75 -18.89 18.86
N ASN A 439 -1.10 -19.04 17.72
CA ASN A 439 -1.00 -20.30 17.02
C ASN A 439 0.47 -20.58 16.72
N PHE A 440 1.06 -21.53 17.43
CA PHE A 440 2.43 -21.96 17.22
C PHE A 440 2.44 -23.10 16.20
N THR A 441 3.28 -22.93 15.18
CA THR A 441 3.44 -23.90 14.08
C THR A 441 4.89 -24.37 14.00
N GLY A 442 5.13 -25.45 13.25
CA GLY A 442 6.45 -26.05 13.09
C GLY A 442 6.63 -27.32 13.92
N ASP A 443 7.88 -27.77 14.08
CA ASP A 443 8.23 -28.83 15.02
C ASP A 443 8.21 -28.30 16.46
N LEU A 444 7.19 -28.67 17.23
CA LEU A 444 7.02 -28.20 18.62
C LEU A 444 7.52 -29.19 19.67
N VAL A 445 8.05 -30.37 19.29
CA VAL A 445 8.52 -31.40 20.24
C VAL A 445 9.59 -30.82 21.17
N TRP A 446 10.46 -29.97 20.64
CA TRP A 446 11.55 -29.38 21.43
C TRP A 446 11.07 -28.41 22.51
N LEU A 447 9.79 -28.03 22.55
CA LEU A 447 9.22 -27.18 23.60
C LEU A 447 8.56 -27.97 24.73
N VAL A 448 8.50 -29.30 24.61
CA VAL A 448 7.92 -30.20 25.61
C VAL A 448 8.87 -30.34 26.81
N ASP A 449 8.30 -30.46 28.01
CA ASP A 449 8.97 -30.80 29.28
C ASP A 449 10.05 -29.80 29.76
N TYR A 450 10.00 -28.55 29.31
CA TYR A 450 10.90 -27.49 29.79
C TYR A 450 10.81 -27.29 31.32
N GLU A 451 9.63 -27.40 31.91
CA GLU A 451 9.44 -27.29 33.36
C GLU A 451 10.17 -28.41 34.11
N ALA A 452 10.12 -29.65 33.62
CA ALA A 452 10.82 -30.79 34.22
C ALA A 452 12.35 -30.61 34.17
N GLU A 453 12.84 -29.84 33.19
CA GLU A 453 14.25 -29.46 33.04
C GLU A 453 14.63 -28.15 33.76
N GLY A 454 13.68 -27.52 34.48
CA GLY A 454 13.89 -26.24 35.16
C GLY A 454 14.10 -25.05 34.23
N LYS A 455 13.66 -25.14 32.97
CA LYS A 455 13.77 -24.09 31.95
C LYS A 455 12.50 -23.23 31.89
N GLN A 456 12.66 -21.97 31.51
CA GLN A 456 11.61 -20.94 31.51
C GLN A 456 10.67 -20.96 30.28
N GLY A 457 10.93 -21.85 29.33
CA GLY A 457 10.32 -21.86 27.99
C GLY A 457 11.17 -21.13 26.96
N VAL A 458 10.58 -20.85 25.80
CA VAL A 458 11.16 -20.01 24.74
C VAL A 458 10.50 -18.64 24.71
N LYS A 459 11.29 -17.57 24.56
CA LYS A 459 10.78 -16.19 24.50
C LYS A 459 10.13 -15.90 23.14
N VAL A 460 8.82 -15.68 23.12
CA VAL A 460 8.06 -15.37 21.90
C VAL A 460 7.73 -13.88 21.77
N ILE A 461 7.72 -13.14 22.87
CA ILE A 461 7.66 -11.66 22.88
C ILE A 461 8.77 -11.13 23.78
N ALA A 462 9.54 -10.15 23.30
CA ALA A 462 10.49 -9.40 24.10
C ALA A 462 9.94 -8.01 24.47
N TRP A 463 10.20 -7.54 25.70
CA TRP A 463 9.87 -6.20 26.18
C TRP A 463 10.93 -5.73 27.21
N ASP A 464 10.98 -4.42 27.50
CA ASP A 464 11.98 -3.88 28.43
C ASP A 464 11.60 -4.02 29.92
N ALA A 465 10.31 -4.12 30.19
CA ALA A 465 9.76 -4.29 31.53
C ALA A 465 8.42 -5.02 31.45
N LEU A 466 8.11 -5.78 32.51
CA LEU A 466 6.84 -6.51 32.62
C LEU A 466 5.65 -5.56 32.43
N PRO A 467 4.76 -5.80 31.44
CA PRO A 467 3.55 -5.01 31.28
C PRO A 467 2.71 -5.10 32.56
N GLN A 468 2.40 -3.96 33.16
CA GLN A 468 1.49 -3.91 34.30
C GLN A 468 0.15 -4.51 33.86
N GLU A 469 -0.44 -5.37 34.69
CA GLU A 469 -1.77 -5.98 34.49
C GLU A 469 -1.86 -7.22 33.57
N LEU A 470 -0.75 -7.79 33.11
CA LEU A 470 -0.77 -9.09 32.43
C LEU A 470 -0.30 -10.24 33.33
N THR A 471 -0.93 -11.38 33.13
CA THR A 471 -0.66 -12.66 33.79
C THR A 471 -0.61 -13.78 32.75
N ALA A 472 -0.10 -14.95 33.11
CA ALA A 472 -0.05 -16.10 32.21
C ALA A 472 -1.44 -16.51 31.70
N ASP A 473 -2.48 -16.31 32.52
CA ASP A 473 -3.86 -16.64 32.18
C ASP A 473 -4.45 -15.77 31.07
N ASP A 474 -3.81 -14.65 30.73
CA ASP A 474 -4.24 -13.75 29.67
C ASP A 474 -3.88 -14.25 28.27
N PHE A 475 -3.12 -15.35 28.20
CA PHE A 475 -2.63 -15.94 26.96
C PHE A 475 -3.20 -17.34 26.76
N THR A 476 -3.34 -17.73 25.50
CA THR A 476 -3.72 -19.08 25.10
C THR A 476 -3.09 -19.43 23.76
N ALA A 477 -2.94 -20.73 23.48
CA ALA A 477 -2.46 -21.19 22.19
C ALA A 477 -3.13 -22.49 21.76
N ASN A 478 -2.83 -22.92 20.54
CA ASN A 478 -3.22 -24.23 20.02
C ASN A 478 -2.68 -25.38 20.89
N ARG A 479 -3.39 -26.51 20.85
CA ARG A 479 -2.86 -27.79 21.33
C ARG A 479 -1.94 -28.39 20.28
N TYR A 480 -1.01 -29.21 20.77
CA TYR A 480 -0.06 -29.94 19.94
C TYR A 480 -0.18 -31.43 20.26
N SER A 481 -0.34 -32.27 19.25
CA SER A 481 -0.41 -33.74 19.44
C SER A 481 0.79 -34.40 18.79
N SER A 482 1.49 -35.25 19.54
CA SER A 482 2.67 -35.97 19.05
C SER A 482 2.78 -37.34 19.67
N SER A 483 3.06 -38.35 18.84
CA SER A 483 3.29 -39.73 19.28
C SER A 483 2.16 -40.35 20.13
N GLY A 484 0.93 -39.83 20.01
CA GLY A 484 -0.24 -40.32 20.74
C GLY A 484 -0.60 -39.49 21.97
N ASP A 485 0.28 -38.58 22.40
CA ASP A 485 0.05 -37.67 23.53
C ASP A 485 -0.43 -36.30 23.04
N ASP A 486 -1.30 -35.68 23.82
CA ASP A 486 -1.71 -34.28 23.64
C ASP A 486 -0.93 -33.38 24.60
N TYR A 487 -0.52 -32.22 24.11
CA TYR A 487 0.21 -31.21 24.85
C TYR A 487 -0.53 -29.88 24.79
N MET A 488 -0.49 -29.14 25.91
CA MET A 488 -1.02 -27.78 26.02
C MET A 488 0.10 -26.78 26.27
N ALA A 489 0.00 -25.61 25.63
CA ALA A 489 0.91 -24.51 25.84
C ALA A 489 0.73 -23.91 27.24
N GLN A 490 1.86 -23.63 27.89
CA GLN A 490 1.96 -22.90 29.14
C GLN A 490 2.73 -21.62 28.91
N PHE A 491 2.30 -20.55 29.58
CA PHE A 491 2.93 -19.24 29.47
C PHE A 491 3.59 -18.84 30.78
N ALA A 492 4.74 -18.19 30.67
CA ALA A 492 5.43 -17.56 31.79
C ALA A 492 5.79 -16.12 31.40
N LEU A 493 5.57 -15.19 32.33
CA LEU A 493 5.92 -13.79 32.15
C LEU A 493 7.11 -13.46 33.03
N TYR A 494 8.09 -12.79 32.44
CA TYR A 494 9.26 -12.25 33.13
C TYR A 494 9.42 -10.77 32.78
N ASP A 495 10.35 -10.10 33.47
CA ASP A 495 10.62 -8.69 33.25
C ASP A 495 11.09 -8.37 31.83
N ASP A 496 11.57 -9.38 31.09
CA ASP A 496 12.18 -9.24 29.76
C ASP A 496 11.41 -9.95 28.62
N GLY A 497 10.26 -10.58 28.90
CA GLY A 497 9.42 -11.17 27.86
C GLY A 497 8.34 -12.16 28.28
N LEU A 498 7.55 -12.56 27.28
CA LEU A 498 6.60 -13.68 27.34
C LEU A 498 7.28 -14.94 26.84
N TYR A 499 7.22 -16.00 27.64
CA TYR A 499 7.79 -17.29 27.33
C TYR A 499 6.71 -18.35 27.19
N VAL A 500 6.95 -19.34 26.32
CA VAL A 500 6.06 -20.48 26.11
C VAL A 500 6.81 -21.82 26.17
N TYR A 501 6.13 -22.84 26.68
CA TYR A 501 6.52 -24.24 26.57
C TYR A 501 5.27 -25.12 26.51
N TYR A 502 5.44 -26.42 26.25
CA TYR A 502 4.35 -27.38 26.19
C TYR A 502 4.43 -28.40 27.32
N THR A 503 3.27 -28.76 27.87
CA THR A 503 3.11 -29.75 28.94
C THR A 503 2.10 -30.80 28.52
N ALA A 504 2.35 -32.06 28.89
CA ALA A 504 1.41 -33.14 28.59
C ALA A 504 0.05 -32.87 29.24
N VAL A 505 -1.03 -33.08 28.49
CA VAL A 505 -2.39 -33.06 29.01
C VAL A 505 -2.61 -34.38 29.76
N PRO A 506 -2.96 -34.36 31.07
CA PRO A 506 -3.22 -35.60 31.80
C PRO A 506 -4.32 -36.41 31.11
N GLU A 507 -4.08 -37.70 30.89
CA GLU A 507 -5.12 -38.62 30.42
C GLU A 507 -6.27 -38.69 31.45
N PRO A 508 -7.55 -38.71 31.00
CA PRO A 508 -8.72 -38.70 31.87
C PRO A 508 -8.91 -39.95 32.74
#